data_AF-A0AA35LSJ5-F1
#
_entry.id   AF-A0AA35LSJ5-F1
#
_cell.length_a   1.000
_cell.length_b   1.000
_cell.length_c   1.000
_cell.angle_alpha   90.00
_cell.angle_beta   90.00
_cell.angle_gamma   90.00
#
_symmetry.space_group_name_H-M   'P 1'
#
loop_
_entity.id
_entity.type
_entity.pdbx_description
1 polymer ?
#
loop_
_entity_poly.entity_id
_entity_poly.type
_entity_poly.pdbx_seq_one_letter_code
_entity_poly.pdbx_strand_id
1 'polypeptide(L)'
;MQWRADIDRVVKEGHEETLLDTVSSSIGVTTGHFTYVPDPHPGYVEHRLHELWYACIQAAKNFDSGGYLQDGLLRQLLLAKALGPLQPPANRTVGVTFSDGHTIWSGLPLIAQDLGDEFTSRYYERTFFTSDQRENLSGFLGRLLSVCSRYSEKHWRCPAHRWYIRQCRI
;
A
#
# COMPACT_ATOMS: atom_id res chain seq x y z
N MET A 1 -18.15 2.27 4.46
CA MET A 1 -18.41 1.63 3.14
C MET A 1 -18.40 2.63 1.97
N GLN A 2 -18.78 3.90 2.15
CA GLN A 2 -18.82 4.92 1.07
C GLN A 2 -17.47 5.16 0.36
N TRP A 3 -16.34 5.14 1.09
CA TRP A 3 -15.03 5.48 0.54
C TRP A 3 -14.57 4.59 -0.62
N ARG A 4 -14.66 3.26 -0.50
CA ARG A 4 -14.27 2.34 -1.58
C ARG A 4 -15.11 2.54 -2.84
N ALA A 5 -16.41 2.79 -2.68
CA ALA A 5 -17.29 3.08 -3.81
C ALA A 5 -16.89 4.38 -4.54
N ASP A 6 -16.42 5.39 -3.80
CA ASP A 6 -15.89 6.61 -4.41
C ASP A 6 -14.58 6.34 -5.15
N ILE A 7 -13.67 5.51 -4.61
CA ILE A 7 -12.46 5.05 -5.32
C ILE A 7 -12.82 4.32 -6.62
N ASP A 8 -13.76 3.38 -6.56
CA ASP A 8 -14.18 2.60 -7.72
C ASP A 8 -14.79 3.51 -8.80
N ARG A 9 -15.53 4.55 -8.39
CA ARG A 9 -16.04 5.59 -9.31
C ARG A 9 -14.91 6.36 -9.96
N VAL A 10 -13.96 6.89 -9.19
CA VAL A 10 -12.81 7.67 -9.69
C VAL A 10 -11.99 6.86 -10.69
N VAL A 11 -11.77 5.58 -10.39
CA VAL A 11 -11.10 4.63 -11.30
C VAL A 11 -11.88 4.47 -12.60
N LYS A 12 -13.20 4.25 -12.50
CA LYS A 12 -14.07 4.10 -13.68
C LYS A 12 -14.11 5.35 -14.54
N GLU A 13 -14.04 6.53 -13.93
CA GLU A 13 -14.03 7.83 -14.61
C GLU A 13 -12.65 8.19 -15.19
N GLY A 14 -11.60 7.44 -14.86
CA GLY A 14 -10.25 7.67 -15.40
C GLY A 14 -9.51 8.85 -14.77
N HIS A 15 -9.88 9.25 -13.55
CA HIS A 15 -9.30 10.41 -12.86
C HIS A 15 -7.99 10.05 -12.13
N GLU A 16 -6.93 9.84 -12.89
CA GLU A 16 -5.59 9.43 -12.41
C GLU A 16 -5.00 10.39 -11.36
N GLU A 17 -5.04 11.70 -11.61
CA GLU A 17 -4.49 12.72 -10.70
C GLU A 17 -5.19 12.70 -9.33
N THR A 18 -6.53 12.58 -9.35
CA THR A 18 -7.34 12.44 -8.13
C THR A 18 -6.92 11.23 -7.29
N LEU A 19 -6.52 10.12 -7.92
CA LEU A 19 -6.03 8.93 -7.19
C LEU A 19 -4.68 9.18 -6.53
N LEU A 20 -3.75 9.87 -7.21
CA LEU A 20 -2.46 10.25 -6.63
C LEU A 20 -2.64 11.19 -5.45
N ASP A 21 -3.49 12.20 -5.59
CA ASP A 21 -3.81 13.15 -4.52
C ASP A 21 -4.48 12.45 -3.34
N THR A 22 -5.36 11.49 -3.61
CA THR A 22 -6.02 10.70 -2.58
C THR A 22 -5.04 9.85 -1.80
N VAL A 23 -4.10 9.18 -2.48
CA VAL A 23 -3.04 8.38 -1.85
C VAL A 23 -2.10 9.27 -1.03
N SER A 24 -1.62 10.36 -1.61
CA SER A 24 -0.76 11.35 -0.95
C SER A 24 -1.41 11.93 0.31
N SER A 25 -2.66 12.38 0.18
CA SER A 25 -3.43 12.95 1.29
C SER A 25 -3.68 11.91 2.38
N SER A 26 -3.99 10.66 2.00
CA SER A 26 -4.21 9.57 2.95
C SER A 26 -2.95 9.21 3.73
N ILE A 27 -1.76 9.27 3.11
CA ILE A 27 -0.47 9.13 3.80
C ILE A 27 -0.29 10.27 4.80
N GLY A 28 -0.52 11.52 4.37
CA GLY A 28 -0.39 12.70 5.23
C GLY A 28 -1.32 12.67 6.45
N VAL A 29 -2.61 12.37 6.23
CA VAL A 29 -3.60 12.26 7.32
C VAL A 29 -3.26 11.11 8.26
N THR A 30 -2.88 9.95 7.73
CA THR A 30 -2.52 8.78 8.55
C THR A 30 -1.27 9.06 9.39
N THR A 31 -0.28 9.75 8.82
CA THR A 31 0.93 10.22 9.52
C THR A 31 0.58 11.21 10.62
N GLY A 32 -0.23 12.23 10.31
CA GLY A 32 -0.64 13.24 11.28
C GLY A 32 -1.45 12.64 12.42
N HIS A 33 -2.38 11.75 12.11
CA HIS A 33 -3.17 11.04 13.13
C HIS A 33 -2.29 10.21 14.05
N PHE A 34 -1.30 9.50 13.50
CA PHE A 34 -0.38 8.70 14.30
C PHE A 34 0.52 9.54 15.21
N THR A 35 0.94 10.70 14.73
CA THR A 35 1.94 11.55 15.41
C THR A 35 1.32 12.49 16.44
N TYR A 36 0.15 13.06 16.14
CA TYR A 36 -0.41 14.19 16.90
C TYR A 36 -1.63 13.83 17.75
N VAL A 37 -2.32 12.72 17.48
CA VAL A 37 -3.47 12.32 18.30
C VAL A 37 -2.96 11.70 19.59
N PRO A 38 -3.38 12.21 20.77
CA PRO A 38 -3.09 11.54 22.04
C PRO A 38 -3.90 10.24 22.06
N ASP A 39 -3.21 9.10 22.00
CA ASP A 39 -3.81 7.75 21.98
C ASP A 39 -4.55 7.37 20.68
N PRO A 40 -3.85 7.27 19.53
CA PRO A 40 -4.49 6.82 18.30
C PRO A 40 -4.88 5.35 18.47
N HIS A 41 -6.18 5.05 18.32
CA HIS A 41 -6.69 3.68 18.37
C HIS A 41 -6.03 2.85 17.26
N PRO A 42 -5.25 1.78 17.57
CA PRO A 42 -4.51 1.03 16.57
C PRO A 42 -5.39 0.49 15.44
N GLY A 43 -6.58 -0.03 15.79
CA GLY A 43 -7.55 -0.52 14.81
C GLY A 43 -8.10 0.56 13.86
N TYR A 44 -8.11 1.83 14.27
CA TYR A 44 -8.52 2.93 13.39
C TYR A 44 -7.43 3.21 12.35
N VAL A 45 -6.17 3.26 12.79
CA VAL A 45 -5.02 3.48 11.90
C VAL A 45 -4.88 2.30 10.91
N GLU A 46 -5.03 1.08 11.40
CA GLU A 46 -5.05 -0.14 10.59
C GLU A 46 -6.16 -0.10 9.52
N HIS A 47 -7.39 0.29 9.91
CA HIS A 47 -8.47 0.48 8.94
C HIS A 47 -8.11 1.52 7.86
N ARG A 48 -7.52 2.65 8.25
CA ARG A 48 -7.08 3.69 7.30
C ARG A 48 -5.98 3.19 6.36
N LEU A 49 -5.07 2.34 6.84
CA LEU A 49 -4.05 1.70 6.02
C LEU A 49 -4.68 0.76 4.98
N HIS A 50 -5.67 -0.05 5.35
CA HIS A 50 -6.38 -0.90 4.40
C HIS A 50 -7.12 -0.08 3.32
N GLU A 51 -7.73 1.05 3.68
CA GLU A 51 -8.38 1.92 2.70
C GLU A 51 -7.35 2.62 1.77
N LEU A 52 -6.17 2.98 2.29
CA LEU A 52 -5.06 3.49 1.49
C LEU A 52 -4.54 2.43 0.51
N TRP A 53 -4.32 1.19 0.97
CA TRP A 53 -3.87 0.09 0.11
C TRP A 53 -4.91 -0.29 -0.92
N TYR A 54 -6.19 -0.27 -0.56
CA TYR A 54 -7.27 -0.44 -1.52
C TYR A 54 -7.18 0.57 -2.66
N ALA A 55 -7.05 1.87 -2.35
CA ALA A 55 -6.92 2.91 -3.38
C ALA A 55 -5.69 2.72 -4.27
N CYS A 56 -4.53 2.40 -3.66
CA CYS A 56 -3.29 2.13 -4.38
C CYS A 56 -3.43 0.91 -5.31
N ILE A 57 -4.04 -0.17 -4.84
CA ILE A 57 -4.25 -1.41 -5.60
C ILE A 57 -5.24 -1.18 -6.74
N GLN A 58 -6.37 -0.49 -6.51
CA GLN A 58 -7.32 -0.20 -7.59
C GLN A 58 -6.70 0.70 -8.67
N ALA A 59 -5.89 1.69 -8.29
CA ALA A 59 -5.14 2.51 -9.23
C ALA A 59 -4.12 1.67 -10.00
N ALA A 60 -3.28 0.90 -9.32
CA ALA A 60 -2.27 0.06 -9.95
C ALA A 60 -2.85 -1.00 -10.90
N LYS A 61 -4.05 -1.50 -10.62
CA LYS A 61 -4.74 -2.52 -11.42
C LYS A 61 -5.38 -1.95 -12.69
N ASN A 62 -6.00 -0.79 -12.61
CA ASN A 62 -6.89 -0.32 -13.69
C ASN A 62 -6.23 0.65 -14.68
N PHE A 63 -5.00 1.08 -14.42
CA PHE A 63 -4.27 2.00 -15.27
C PHE A 63 -2.97 1.41 -15.77
N ASP A 64 -2.55 1.86 -16.96
CA ASP A 64 -1.43 1.30 -17.71
C ASP A 64 -0.14 1.17 -16.88
N SER A 65 0.49 0.01 -17.00
CA SER A 65 1.74 -0.34 -16.30
C SER A 65 2.92 0.57 -16.68
N GLY A 66 2.86 1.20 -17.86
CA GLY A 66 3.83 2.17 -18.37
C GLY A 66 3.47 3.63 -18.08
N GLY A 67 2.29 3.89 -17.53
CA GLY A 67 1.78 5.23 -17.25
C GLY A 67 2.45 5.93 -16.07
N TYR A 68 2.41 7.26 -16.07
CA TYR A 68 2.98 8.08 -14.99
C TYR A 68 2.33 7.82 -13.62
N LEU A 69 1.07 7.35 -13.60
CA LEU A 69 0.36 7.00 -12.37
C LEU A 69 1.12 5.96 -11.55
N GLN A 70 1.64 4.93 -12.21
CA GLN A 70 2.38 3.83 -11.55
C GLN A 70 3.62 4.34 -10.84
N ASP A 71 4.39 5.20 -11.52
CA ASP A 71 5.59 5.82 -10.95
C ASP A 71 5.24 6.84 -9.86
N GLY A 72 4.13 7.56 -10.01
CA GLY A 72 3.59 8.44 -8.98
C GLY A 72 3.23 7.70 -7.70
N LEU A 73 2.47 6.60 -7.81
CA LEU A 73 2.11 5.74 -6.67
C LEU A 73 3.36 5.21 -5.98
N LEU A 74 4.32 4.69 -6.75
CA LEU A 74 5.57 4.18 -6.21
C LEU A 74 6.35 5.27 -5.47
N ARG A 75 6.44 6.47 -6.03
CA ARG A 75 7.07 7.62 -5.38
C ARG A 75 6.39 7.96 -4.04
N GLN A 76 5.06 7.96 -3.98
CA GLN A 76 4.32 8.21 -2.74
C GLN A 76 4.63 7.16 -1.66
N LEU A 77 4.69 5.88 -2.04
CA LEU A 77 5.06 4.80 -1.13
C LEU A 77 6.49 4.94 -0.61
N LEU A 78 7.43 5.33 -1.49
CA LEU A 78 8.83 5.58 -1.11
C LEU A 78 8.95 6.80 -0.20
N LEU A 79 8.20 7.87 -0.45
CA LEU A 79 8.15 9.04 0.41
C LEU A 79 7.58 8.70 1.79
N ALA A 80 6.46 7.98 1.83
CA ALA A 80 5.89 7.48 3.08
C ALA A 80 6.94 6.68 3.85
N LYS A 81 7.65 5.79 3.16
CA LYS A 81 8.72 5.00 3.76
C LYS A 81 9.91 5.82 4.26
N ALA A 82 10.29 6.87 3.54
CA ALA A 82 11.36 7.78 3.92
C ALA A 82 11.06 8.53 5.23
N LEU A 83 9.79 8.62 5.65
CA LEU A 83 9.41 9.13 6.98
C LEU A 83 9.93 8.24 8.12
N GLY A 84 10.24 6.97 7.85
CA GLY A 84 10.79 6.04 8.82
C GLY A 84 9.79 5.65 9.92
N PRO A 85 10.24 4.93 10.96
CA PRO A 85 9.37 4.60 12.09
C PRO A 85 8.96 5.89 12.81
N LEU A 86 7.67 6.24 12.71
CA LEU A 86 7.15 7.39 13.43
C LEU A 86 7.18 7.11 14.92
N GLN A 87 7.69 8.07 15.68
CA GLN A 87 7.60 8.04 17.13
C GLN A 87 6.17 8.43 17.53
N PRO A 88 5.52 7.67 18.41
CA PRO A 88 4.25 8.10 18.97
C PRO A 88 4.46 9.39 19.80
N PRO A 89 3.39 10.15 20.10
CA PRO A 89 3.49 11.30 20.98
C PRO A 89 4.16 10.92 22.31
N ALA A 90 4.92 11.86 22.88
CA ALA A 90 5.92 11.69 23.96
C ALA A 90 5.49 10.88 25.21
N ASN A 91 4.21 10.56 25.35
CA ASN A 91 3.63 9.78 26.45
C ASN A 91 3.53 8.27 26.17
N ARG A 92 3.94 7.78 24.98
CA ARG A 92 4.02 6.33 24.69
C ARG A 92 5.47 5.89 24.51
N THR A 93 5.91 4.99 25.37
CA THR A 93 7.22 4.29 25.30
C THR A 93 7.23 3.13 24.31
N VAL A 94 6.07 2.74 23.76
CA VAL A 94 5.94 1.57 22.88
C VAL A 94 5.34 2.00 21.53
N GLY A 95 6.07 1.73 20.45
CA GLY A 95 5.58 1.93 19.09
C GLY A 95 4.36 1.04 18.81
N VAL A 96 3.35 1.58 18.13
CA VAL A 96 2.20 0.77 17.69
C VAL A 96 2.70 -0.23 16.64
N THR A 97 2.51 -1.50 16.95
CA THR A 97 2.77 -2.61 16.03
C THR A 97 1.41 -3.06 15.47
N PHE A 98 1.30 -3.14 14.14
CA PHE A 98 0.09 -3.60 13.47
C PHE A 98 -0.03 -5.13 13.49
N SER A 99 -1.17 -5.66 13.04
CA SER A 99 -1.45 -7.10 13.02
C SER A 99 -0.40 -7.93 12.25
N ASP A 100 0.33 -7.33 11.32
CA ASP A 100 1.42 -7.93 10.56
C ASP A 100 2.81 -7.87 11.26
N GLY A 101 2.88 -7.29 12.46
CA GLY A 101 4.11 -7.15 13.22
C GLY A 101 4.98 -5.96 12.80
N HIS A 102 4.54 -5.12 11.86
CA HIS A 102 5.29 -3.96 11.39
C HIS A 102 4.85 -2.67 12.09
N THR A 103 5.75 -1.68 12.12
CA THR A 103 5.43 -0.31 12.56
C THR A 103 5.10 0.58 11.38
N ILE A 104 4.41 1.68 11.63
CA ILE A 104 4.02 2.63 10.59
C ILE A 104 5.24 3.11 9.79
N TRP A 105 5.12 3.07 8.46
CA TRP A 105 6.09 3.49 7.45
C TRP A 105 7.46 2.80 7.38
N SER A 106 7.95 2.15 8.44
CA SER A 106 9.22 1.39 8.37
C SER A 106 9.14 0.18 7.42
N GLY A 107 7.96 -0.44 7.33
CA GLY A 107 7.70 -1.65 6.57
C GLY A 107 6.66 -1.54 5.45
N LEU A 108 5.94 -0.42 5.34
CA LEU A 108 4.62 -0.34 4.67
C LEU A 108 3.69 -1.44 5.21
N PRO A 109 3.21 -1.30 6.46
CA PRO A 109 2.45 -2.35 7.12
C PRO A 109 1.20 -2.74 6.31
N LEU A 110 0.84 -4.02 6.31
CA LEU A 110 -0.37 -4.60 5.71
C LEU A 110 -0.42 -4.61 4.18
N ILE A 111 0.47 -3.87 3.49
CA ILE A 111 0.42 -3.77 2.02
C ILE A 111 0.58 -5.12 1.33
N ALA A 112 1.42 -6.01 1.86
CA ALA A 112 1.63 -7.34 1.28
C ALA A 112 0.51 -8.31 1.60
N GLN A 113 -0.21 -8.10 2.70
CA GLN A 113 -1.42 -8.84 2.97
C GLN A 113 -2.50 -8.41 1.97
N ASP A 114 -2.75 -7.11 1.82
CA ASP A 114 -3.79 -6.60 0.92
C ASP A 114 -3.48 -6.89 -0.56
N LEU A 115 -2.22 -6.73 -0.99
CA LEU A 115 -1.78 -7.18 -2.31
C LEU A 115 -1.87 -8.69 -2.45
N GLY A 116 -1.50 -9.43 -1.40
CA GLY A 116 -1.55 -10.88 -1.40
C GLY A 116 -2.97 -11.40 -1.51
N ASP A 117 -3.92 -10.75 -0.86
CA ASP A 117 -5.34 -11.08 -0.92
C ASP A 117 -5.91 -10.73 -2.29
N GLU A 118 -5.61 -9.54 -2.84
CA GLU A 118 -6.04 -9.17 -4.20
C GLU A 118 -5.45 -10.13 -5.25
N PHE A 119 -4.18 -10.54 -5.10
CA PHE A 119 -3.55 -11.50 -5.98
C PHE A 119 -4.09 -12.93 -5.79
N THR A 120 -4.08 -13.49 -4.59
CA THR A 120 -4.44 -14.90 -4.40
C THR A 120 -5.93 -15.17 -4.52
N SER A 121 -6.78 -14.28 -4.01
CA SER A 121 -8.22 -14.51 -4.00
C SER A 121 -8.89 -14.30 -5.36
N ARG A 122 -8.23 -13.59 -6.30
CA ARG A 122 -8.89 -13.17 -7.54
C ARG A 122 -8.02 -13.18 -8.80
N TYR A 123 -6.69 -13.14 -8.70
CA TYR A 123 -5.82 -13.02 -9.88
C TYR A 123 -5.83 -14.25 -10.78
N TYR A 124 -5.94 -15.45 -10.21
CA TYR A 124 -5.98 -16.69 -11.00
C TYR A 124 -7.34 -16.91 -11.67
N GLU A 125 -8.39 -16.29 -11.16
CA GLU A 125 -9.74 -16.42 -11.68
C GLU A 125 -9.97 -15.44 -12.85
N ARG A 126 -10.17 -15.98 -14.06
CA ARG A 126 -10.39 -15.18 -15.29
C ARG A 126 -11.67 -14.35 -15.25
N THR A 127 -12.57 -14.65 -14.33
CA THR A 127 -13.82 -13.95 -14.09
C THR A 127 -13.62 -12.61 -13.38
N PHE A 128 -12.51 -12.42 -12.66
CA PHE A 128 -12.31 -11.24 -11.81
C PHE A 128 -11.33 -10.20 -12.40
N PHE A 129 -10.46 -10.61 -13.32
CA PHE A 129 -9.41 -9.75 -13.88
C PHE A 129 -9.27 -9.92 -15.38
N THR A 130 -9.24 -8.81 -16.12
CA THR A 130 -8.84 -8.78 -17.54
C THR A 130 -7.34 -9.03 -17.69
N SER A 131 -6.88 -9.32 -18.91
CA SER A 131 -5.44 -9.47 -19.20
C SER A 131 -4.67 -8.20 -18.81
N ASP A 132 -5.19 -7.04 -19.19
CA ASP A 132 -4.57 -5.75 -18.92
C ASP A 132 -4.49 -5.48 -17.41
N GLN A 133 -5.54 -5.77 -16.65
CA GLN A 133 -5.53 -5.59 -15.19
C GLN A 133 -4.47 -6.45 -14.50
N ARG A 134 -4.22 -7.66 -15.03
CA ARG A 134 -3.17 -8.56 -14.51
C ARG A 134 -1.78 -8.04 -14.83
N GLU A 135 -1.60 -7.56 -16.06
CA GLU A 135 -0.35 -6.96 -16.53
C GLU A 135 -0.02 -5.70 -15.71
N ASN A 136 -0.98 -4.79 -15.57
CA ASN A 136 -0.84 -3.55 -14.81
C ASN A 136 -0.44 -3.81 -13.36
N LEU A 137 -1.20 -4.67 -12.67
CA LEU A 137 -0.92 -4.98 -11.27
C LEU A 137 0.41 -5.72 -11.09
N SER A 138 0.77 -6.61 -12.02
CA SER A 138 2.07 -7.30 -12.00
C SER A 138 3.24 -6.37 -12.27
N GLY A 139 3.08 -5.43 -13.21
CA GLY A 139 4.06 -4.40 -13.51
C GLY A 139 4.32 -3.52 -12.28
N PHE A 140 3.24 -3.08 -11.62
CA PHE A 140 3.34 -2.35 -10.35
C PHE A 140 4.09 -3.14 -9.28
N LEU A 141 3.70 -4.40 -9.06
CA LEU A 141 4.34 -5.27 -8.08
C LEU A 141 5.83 -5.47 -8.38
N GLY A 142 6.18 -5.71 -9.65
CA GLY A 142 7.56 -5.83 -10.10
C GLY A 142 8.38 -4.58 -9.79
N ARG A 143 7.84 -3.39 -10.10
CA ARG A 143 8.47 -2.11 -9.75
C ARG A 143 8.64 -1.97 -8.24
N LEU A 144 7.59 -2.21 -7.45
CA LEU A 144 7.62 -2.14 -6.00
C LEU A 144 8.70 -3.05 -5.40
N LEU A 145 8.79 -4.30 -5.86
CA LEU A 145 9.82 -5.26 -5.46
C LEU A 145 11.23 -4.80 -5.86
N SER A 146 11.39 -4.22 -7.04
CA SER A 146 12.68 -3.75 -7.55
C SER A 146 13.26 -2.60 -6.73
N VAL A 147 12.42 -1.67 -6.27
CA VAL A 147 12.88 -0.53 -5.46
C VAL A 147 12.97 -0.92 -4.00
N CYS A 148 12.10 -1.82 -3.54
CA CYS A 148 12.19 -2.33 -2.19
C CYS A 148 13.42 -3.20 -1.99
N SER A 149 13.77 -4.11 -2.89
CA SER A 149 14.90 -5.04 -2.68
C SER A 149 16.28 -4.37 -2.51
N ARG A 150 16.49 -3.15 -3.01
CA ARG A 150 17.81 -2.47 -3.00
C ARG A 150 18.21 -1.80 -1.68
N TYR A 151 17.32 -1.69 -0.69
CA TYR A 151 17.60 -1.03 0.60
C TYR A 151 17.88 -2.01 1.76
N SER A 152 18.50 -3.16 1.47
CA SER A 152 18.74 -4.24 2.44
C SER A 152 20.21 -4.44 2.75
N GLU A 153 20.64 -4.01 3.93
CA GLU A 153 21.69 -4.78 4.64
C GLU A 153 21.29 -5.28 6.02
N LYS A 154 20.38 -4.63 6.78
CA LYS A 154 20.05 -5.15 8.14
C LYS A 154 18.58 -5.15 8.58
N HIS A 155 17.68 -4.36 7.98
CA HIS A 155 16.29 -4.24 8.48
C HIS A 155 15.19 -4.27 7.40
N TRP A 156 15.56 -4.47 6.14
CA TRP A 156 14.62 -4.38 5.02
C TRP A 156 14.16 -5.75 4.53
N ARG A 157 13.10 -6.28 5.14
CA ARG A 157 12.35 -7.38 4.52
C ARG A 157 11.11 -6.78 3.87
N CYS A 158 11.16 -6.59 2.55
CA CYS A 158 9.98 -6.23 1.78
C CYS A 158 8.91 -7.33 2.00
N PRO A 159 7.76 -7.00 2.61
CA PRO A 159 6.73 -7.99 2.87
C PRO A 159 6.24 -8.64 1.57
N ALA A 160 6.16 -7.88 0.47
CA ALA A 160 5.82 -8.38 -0.85
C ALA A 160 6.87 -9.35 -1.42
N HIS A 161 8.16 -9.13 -1.14
CA HIS A 161 9.23 -10.05 -1.57
C HIS A 161 9.18 -11.37 -0.80
N ARG A 162 8.95 -11.30 0.52
CA ARG A 162 8.81 -12.49 1.37
C ARG A 162 7.56 -13.29 1.01
N TRP A 163 6.47 -12.61 0.64
CA TRP A 163 5.25 -13.23 0.11
C TRP A 163 5.47 -13.85 -1.28
N TYR A 164 6.09 -13.12 -2.22
CA TYR A 164 6.38 -13.62 -3.57
C TYR A 164 7.29 -14.86 -3.54
N ILE A 165 8.36 -14.85 -2.74
CA ILE A 165 9.22 -16.03 -2.52
C ILE A 165 8.43 -17.21 -1.94
N ARG A 166 7.48 -16.97 -1.03
CA ARG A 166 6.64 -18.03 -0.44
C ARG A 166 5.65 -18.62 -1.45
N GLN A 167 5.12 -17.82 -2.37
CA GLN A 167 4.16 -18.28 -3.39
C GLN A 167 4.85 -18.94 -4.61
N CYS A 168 6.07 -18.55 -4.94
CA CYS A 168 6.84 -19.14 -6.06
C CYS A 168 7.63 -20.41 -5.68
N ARG A 169 7.61 -20.83 -4.41
CA ARG A 169 8.00 -22.20 -4.02
C ARG A 169 6.80 -23.11 -4.22
N ILE A 170 6.60 -23.53 -5.46
CA ILE A 170 5.86 -24.76 -5.81
C ILE A 170 6.81 -25.94 -5.60
#